data_AF-A0A543J1Z2-F1
#
_entry.id   AF-A0A543J1Z2-F1
#
_cell.length_a   1.000
_cell.length_b   1.000
_cell.length_c   1.000
_cell.angle_alpha   90.00
_cell.angle_beta   90.00
_cell.angle_gamma   90.00
#
_symmetry.space_group_name_H-M   'P 1'
#
loop_
_entity.id
_entity.type
_entity.pdbx_description
1 polymer ?
#
loop_
_entity_poly.entity_id
_entity_poly.type
_entity_poly.pdbx_seq_one_letter_code
_entity_poly.pdbx_strand_id
1 'polypeptide(L)'
;MRKFLAAAATAATAGIMAIGLAAAPAQASAATAQVSSTQKLKCFYTRVLLTDFHVLDSARSGIRDGLFTFKDLVAVKNGKVNASGDLKGAATMLTRKMHKRWFDRLDNAAPRSKKDGVIAPEDLRAYLRKYCK
;
A
#
# COMPACT_ATOMS: atom_id res chain seq x y z
N MET A 1 9.80 48.60 13.16
CA MET A 1 8.72 47.81 12.53
C MET A 1 8.38 46.63 13.45
N ARG A 2 7.08 46.28 13.52
CA ARG A 2 6.37 45.38 14.47
C ARG A 2 7.10 44.03 14.70
N LYS A 3 7.41 43.59 15.95
CA LYS A 3 6.58 42.84 16.94
C LYS A 3 5.91 41.59 16.31
N PHE A 4 5.98 40.33 16.78
CA PHE A 4 6.10 39.65 18.09
C PHE A 4 6.67 38.22 17.84
N LEU A 5 7.57 37.62 18.65
CA LEU A 5 7.32 36.78 19.86
C LEU A 5 6.14 35.79 19.67
N ALA A 6 6.20 34.49 19.94
CA ALA A 6 6.86 33.82 21.05
C ALA A 6 6.99 32.29 20.83
N ALA A 7 7.93 31.71 21.58
CA ALA A 7 8.03 30.29 21.90
C ALA A 7 6.90 29.82 22.85
N ALA A 8 6.62 28.50 22.82
CA ALA A 8 6.21 27.68 23.97
C ALA A 8 6.25 26.21 23.52
N ALA A 9 7.20 25.38 23.94
CA ALA A 9 7.33 24.76 25.27
C ALA A 9 6.21 23.75 25.61
N THR A 10 6.57 22.47 25.47
CA THR A 10 6.38 21.33 26.39
C THR A 10 5.20 21.31 27.37
N ALA A 11 4.42 20.22 27.36
CA ALA A 11 3.88 19.53 28.55
C ALA A 11 3.14 18.25 28.09
N ALA A 12 3.63 17.05 28.37
CA ALA A 12 3.56 16.31 29.64
C ALA A 12 2.28 15.46 29.76
N THR A 13 2.54 14.16 29.84
CA THR A 13 1.68 13.07 30.27
C THR A 13 1.16 13.31 31.70
N ALA A 14 -0.15 13.22 31.92
CA ALA A 14 -0.85 12.70 33.11
C ALA A 14 -2.20 13.41 33.32
N GLY A 15 -3.28 12.62 33.44
CA GLY A 15 -4.59 13.14 33.85
C GLY A 15 -5.75 12.24 33.43
N ILE A 16 -5.96 11.13 34.14
CA ILE A 16 -7.27 10.45 34.15
C ILE A 16 -8.15 11.26 35.10
N MET A 17 -9.11 12.03 34.57
CA MET A 17 -10.28 12.55 35.28
C MET A 17 -11.37 12.87 34.24
N ALA A 18 -12.58 12.39 34.51
CA ALA A 18 -13.70 12.25 33.58
C ALA A 18 -14.25 13.55 32.97
N ILE A 19 -14.46 13.57 31.65
CA ILE A 19 -15.46 14.41 30.96
C ILE A 19 -16.03 13.61 29.77
N GLY A 20 -17.35 13.62 29.63
CA GLY A 20 -18.14 12.71 28.82
C GLY A 20 -17.90 12.68 27.30
N LEU A 21 -18.53 11.68 26.69
CA LEU A 21 -18.84 11.54 25.28
C LEU A 21 -19.02 12.90 24.58
N ALA A 22 -18.08 13.27 23.70
CA ALA A 22 -18.34 13.95 22.41
C ALA A 22 -17.03 14.44 21.75
N ALA A 23 -16.11 13.52 21.40
CA ALA A 23 -15.02 13.81 20.45
C ALA A 23 -15.06 12.89 19.22
N ALA A 24 -16.18 12.22 18.99
CA ALA A 24 -16.28 11.13 18.03
C ALA A 24 -16.41 11.49 16.52
N PRO A 25 -16.91 12.67 16.07
CA PRO A 25 -17.16 12.83 14.63
C PRO A 25 -15.92 13.27 13.82
N ALA A 26 -15.01 14.06 14.39
CA ALA A 26 -13.87 14.60 13.63
C ALA A 26 -12.79 13.53 13.36
N GLN A 27 -12.48 12.70 14.36
CA GLN A 27 -11.50 11.62 14.22
C GLN A 27 -12.02 10.47 13.35
N ALA A 28 -13.33 10.18 13.39
CA ALA A 28 -13.95 9.19 12.50
C ALA A 28 -13.97 9.66 11.04
N SER A 29 -14.22 10.95 10.78
CA SER A 29 -14.21 11.52 9.43
C SER A 29 -12.79 11.56 8.83
N ALA A 30 -11.77 11.91 9.63
CA ALA A 30 -10.38 11.85 9.20
C ALA A 30 -9.91 10.40 8.94
N ALA A 31 -10.27 9.45 9.80
CA ALA A 31 -9.92 8.03 9.63
C ALA A 31 -10.54 7.43 8.36
N THR A 32 -11.82 7.73 8.09
CA THR A 32 -12.51 7.27 6.87
C THR A 32 -11.95 7.92 5.61
N ALA A 33 -11.60 9.21 5.65
CA ALA A 33 -10.91 9.90 4.56
C ALA A 33 -9.51 9.30 4.27
N GLN A 34 -8.74 8.95 5.31
CA GLN A 34 -7.43 8.31 5.17
C GLN A 34 -7.51 6.85 4.68
N VAL A 35 -8.53 6.10 5.10
CA VAL A 35 -8.79 4.75 4.58
C VAL A 35 -9.18 4.81 3.10
N SER A 36 -10.03 5.77 2.71
CA SER A 36 -10.43 6.01 1.32
C SER A 36 -9.24 6.40 0.42
N SER A 37 -8.38 7.31 0.88
CA SER A 37 -7.18 7.71 0.13
C SER A 37 -6.16 6.57 -0.01
N THR A 38 -5.95 5.79 1.06
CA THR A 38 -5.07 4.61 1.03
C THR A 38 -5.61 3.53 0.11
N GLN A 39 -6.93 3.32 0.08
CA GLN A 39 -7.55 2.33 -0.80
C GLN A 39 -7.45 2.76 -2.27
N LYS A 40 -7.73 4.03 -2.58
CA LYS A 40 -7.52 4.60 -3.93
C LYS A 40 -6.07 4.42 -4.40
N LEU A 41 -5.11 4.67 -3.51
CA LEU A 41 -3.69 4.50 -3.81
C LEU A 41 -3.33 3.03 -4.10
N LYS A 42 -3.84 2.09 -3.30
CA LYS A 42 -3.68 0.65 -3.56
C LYS A 42 -4.28 0.27 -4.91
N CYS A 43 -5.46 0.78 -5.24
CA CYS A 43 -6.11 0.53 -6.52
C CYS A 43 -5.28 1.06 -7.70
N PHE A 44 -4.75 2.27 -7.60
CA PHE A 44 -3.83 2.84 -8.59
C PHE A 44 -2.61 1.92 -8.78
N TYR A 45 -1.91 1.57 -7.70
CA TYR A 45 -0.73 0.73 -7.80
C TYR A 45 -1.05 -0.70 -8.26
N THR A 46 -2.18 -1.29 -7.88
CA THR A 46 -2.59 -2.59 -8.43
C THR A 46 -2.80 -2.52 -9.95
N ARG A 47 -3.31 -1.41 -10.49
CA ARG A 47 -3.39 -1.22 -11.95
C ARG A 47 -1.99 -1.15 -12.57
N VAL A 48 -1.07 -0.41 -11.94
CA VAL A 48 0.34 -0.33 -12.41
C VAL A 48 1.00 -1.71 -12.43
N LEU A 49 0.86 -2.50 -11.36
CA LEU A 49 1.41 -3.87 -11.31
C LEU A 49 0.83 -4.76 -12.41
N LEU A 50 -0.44 -4.56 -12.77
CA LEU A 50 -1.10 -5.33 -13.81
C LEU A 50 -0.64 -4.89 -15.21
N THR A 51 -0.49 -3.59 -15.45
CA THR A 51 0.00 -3.04 -16.72
C THR A 51 1.44 -3.48 -17.00
N ASP A 52 2.32 -3.35 -16.00
CA ASP A 52 3.74 -3.65 -16.13
C ASP A 52 4.08 -5.07 -15.62
N PHE A 53 3.11 -5.98 -15.62
CA PHE A 53 3.26 -7.33 -15.06
C PHE A 53 4.45 -8.09 -15.63
N HIS A 54 4.66 -7.98 -16.95
CA HIS A 54 5.76 -8.62 -17.66
C HIS A 54 7.16 -8.22 -17.14
N VAL A 55 7.29 -7.02 -16.57
CA VAL A 55 8.53 -6.55 -15.93
C VAL A 55 8.72 -7.23 -14.57
N LEU A 56 7.64 -7.41 -13.80
CA LEU A 56 7.67 -8.09 -12.50
C LEU A 56 7.97 -9.58 -12.64
N ASP A 57 7.26 -10.26 -13.53
CA ASP A 57 7.36 -11.70 -13.83
C ASP A 57 8.82 -12.12 -14.08
N SER A 58 9.54 -11.29 -14.85
CA SER A 58 10.95 -11.55 -15.19
C SER A 58 11.98 -10.88 -14.26
N ALA A 59 11.58 -10.14 -13.22
CA ALA A 59 12.46 -9.20 -12.53
C ALA A 59 13.67 -9.84 -11.82
N ARG A 60 13.51 -11.05 -11.26
CA ARG A 60 14.60 -11.76 -10.56
C ARG A 60 15.21 -12.87 -11.39
N SER A 61 14.39 -13.70 -12.03
CA SER A 61 14.81 -14.93 -12.71
C SER A 61 15.13 -14.69 -14.19
N GLY A 62 14.64 -13.61 -14.78
CA GLY A 62 14.61 -13.42 -16.24
C GLY A 62 13.61 -14.34 -16.96
N ILE A 63 12.91 -15.21 -16.23
CA ILE A 63 11.93 -16.15 -16.77
C ILE A 63 10.55 -15.51 -16.68
N ARG A 64 9.73 -15.71 -17.71
CA ARG A 64 8.31 -15.32 -17.71
C ARG A 64 7.46 -16.55 -17.47
N ASP A 65 7.09 -16.78 -16.21
CA ASP A 65 6.23 -17.90 -15.81
C ASP A 65 4.78 -17.46 -15.56
N GLY A 66 4.50 -16.15 -15.73
CA GLY A 66 3.18 -15.58 -15.53
C GLY A 66 2.86 -15.31 -14.06
N LEU A 67 3.86 -15.33 -13.18
CA LEU A 67 3.72 -15.10 -11.75
C LEU A 67 4.78 -14.10 -11.28
N PHE A 68 4.50 -13.36 -10.21
CA PHE A 68 5.56 -12.64 -9.51
C PHE A 68 5.53 -12.91 -8.01
N THR A 69 6.71 -12.93 -7.41
CA THR A 69 6.91 -13.13 -5.97
C THR A 69 7.28 -11.83 -5.26
N PHE A 70 7.30 -11.89 -3.93
CA PHE A 70 7.85 -10.80 -3.12
C PHE A 70 9.30 -10.44 -3.51
N LYS A 71 10.11 -11.42 -3.93
CA LYS A 71 11.51 -11.19 -4.32
C LYS A 71 11.61 -10.39 -5.63
N ASP A 72 10.65 -10.54 -6.53
CA ASP A 72 10.58 -9.79 -7.79
C ASP A 72 10.26 -8.31 -7.54
N LEU A 73 9.33 -8.04 -6.62
CA LEU A 73 9.07 -6.68 -6.14
C LEU A 73 10.33 -6.03 -5.52
N VAL A 74 11.11 -6.79 -4.76
CA VAL A 74 12.38 -6.30 -4.20
C VAL A 74 13.41 -6.02 -5.30
N ALA A 75 13.46 -6.84 -6.35
CA ALA A 75 14.35 -6.61 -7.49
C ALA A 75 14.00 -5.32 -8.24
N VAL A 76 12.72 -5.09 -8.52
CA VAL A 76 12.22 -3.82 -9.11
C VAL A 76 12.53 -2.63 -8.21
N LYS A 77 12.21 -2.73 -6.92
CA LYS A 77 12.46 -1.66 -5.93
C LYS A 77 13.93 -1.25 -5.90
N ASN A 78 14.83 -2.23 -5.93
CA ASN A 78 16.27 -2.01 -5.88
C ASN A 78 16.88 -1.61 -7.24
N GLY A 79 16.05 -1.45 -8.29
CA GLY A 79 16.50 -1.04 -9.62
C GLY A 79 17.30 -2.10 -10.38
N LYS A 80 17.12 -3.39 -10.05
CA LYS A 80 17.78 -4.49 -10.79
C LYS A 80 17.29 -4.64 -12.23
N VAL A 81 16.10 -4.12 -12.51
CA VAL A 81 15.51 -4.07 -13.85
C VAL A 81 15.09 -2.64 -14.18
N ASN A 82 15.05 -2.34 -15.47
CA ASN A 82 14.51 -1.07 -15.95
C ASN A 82 12.98 -1.09 -15.76
N ALA A 83 12.47 -0.21 -14.91
CA ALA A 83 11.08 -0.15 -14.50
C ALA A 83 10.63 1.31 -14.41
N SER A 84 9.36 1.55 -14.74
CA SER A 84 8.71 2.87 -14.61
C SER A 84 8.79 3.38 -13.17
N GLY A 85 8.76 4.71 -13.01
CA GLY A 85 8.73 5.34 -11.68
C GLY A 85 7.52 4.87 -10.86
N ASP A 86 6.37 4.72 -11.52
CA ASP A 86 5.14 4.22 -10.91
C ASP A 86 5.27 2.77 -10.45
N LEU A 87 5.90 1.89 -11.24
CA LEU A 87 6.11 0.49 -10.86
C LEU A 87 7.09 0.38 -9.68
N LYS A 88 8.15 1.20 -9.66
CA LYS A 88 9.04 1.33 -8.49
C LYS A 88 8.27 1.82 -7.26
N GLY A 89 7.35 2.76 -7.43
CA GLY A 89 6.44 3.23 -6.37
C GLY A 89 5.55 2.12 -5.83
N ALA A 90 4.91 1.35 -6.72
CA ALA A 90 4.07 0.21 -6.38
C ALA A 90 4.86 -0.86 -5.61
N ALA A 91 6.03 -1.24 -6.11
CA ALA A 91 6.92 -2.20 -5.48
C ALA A 91 7.44 -1.71 -4.12
N THR A 92 7.78 -0.43 -4.00
CA THR A 92 8.18 0.20 -2.73
C THR A 92 7.05 0.14 -1.72
N MET A 93 5.81 0.43 -2.14
CA MET A 93 4.66 0.33 -1.24
C MET A 93 4.40 -1.11 -0.79
N LEU A 94 4.39 -2.08 -1.71
CA LEU A 94 4.11 -3.48 -1.39
C LEU A 94 5.16 -4.13 -0.47
N THR A 95 6.42 -3.71 -0.58
CA THR A 95 7.52 -4.30 0.20
C THR A 95 7.68 -3.69 1.60
N ARG A 96 6.98 -2.59 1.94
CA ARG A 96 6.98 -2.04 3.30
C ARG A 96 6.27 -3.00 4.27
N LYS A 97 6.84 -3.20 5.47
CA LYS A 97 6.30 -4.09 6.52
C LYS A 97 4.80 -3.84 6.82
N MET A 98 4.39 -2.56 6.88
CA MET A 98 3.00 -2.17 7.13
C MET A 98 2.00 -2.63 6.03
N HIS A 99 2.50 -3.02 4.85
CA HIS A 99 1.71 -3.43 3.70
C HIS A 99 1.80 -4.93 3.38
N LYS A 100 2.40 -5.75 4.26
CA LYS A 100 2.37 -7.22 4.10
C LYS A 100 0.93 -7.75 3.95
N ARG A 101 -0.02 -7.20 4.71
CA ARG A 101 -1.45 -7.52 4.61
C ARG A 101 -2.06 -7.17 3.25
N TRP A 102 -1.46 -6.26 2.49
CA TRP A 102 -1.91 -5.96 1.14
C TRP A 102 -1.39 -6.99 0.14
N PHE A 103 -0.10 -7.37 0.22
CA PHE A 103 0.45 -8.48 -0.58
C PHE A 103 -0.37 -9.76 -0.37
N ASP A 104 -0.59 -10.17 0.89
CA ASP A 104 -1.39 -11.34 1.26
C ASP A 104 -2.85 -11.25 0.74
N ARG A 105 -3.38 -10.04 0.49
CA ARG A 105 -4.72 -9.83 -0.07
C ARG A 105 -4.75 -9.89 -1.58
N LEU A 106 -3.66 -9.55 -2.25
CA LEU A 106 -3.51 -9.75 -3.69
C LEU A 106 -3.39 -11.25 -3.96
N ASP A 107 -2.48 -11.93 -3.27
CA ASP A 107 -2.22 -13.38 -3.33
C ASP A 107 -3.47 -14.26 -3.16
N ASN A 108 -4.46 -13.79 -2.41
CA ASN A 108 -5.71 -14.52 -2.14
C ASN A 108 -6.94 -13.88 -2.82
N ALA A 109 -6.75 -13.06 -3.86
CA ALA A 109 -7.85 -12.32 -4.46
C ALA A 109 -8.70 -13.16 -5.42
N ALA A 110 -8.11 -14.05 -6.22
CA ALA A 110 -8.88 -14.86 -7.15
C ALA A 110 -9.49 -16.11 -6.48
N PRO A 111 -10.63 -16.64 -6.99
CA PRO A 111 -11.39 -17.73 -6.35
C PRO A 111 -10.64 -19.06 -6.20
N ARG A 112 -9.53 -19.23 -6.93
CA ARG A 112 -8.69 -20.45 -6.92
C ARG A 112 -7.27 -20.20 -6.44
N SER A 113 -6.95 -18.98 -6.04
CA SER A 113 -5.60 -18.65 -5.58
C SER A 113 -5.39 -19.15 -4.16
N LYS A 114 -4.19 -19.65 -3.92
CA LYS A 114 -3.75 -20.06 -2.60
C LYS A 114 -2.87 -18.94 -2.06
N LYS A 115 -2.80 -18.83 -0.73
CA LYS A 115 -1.85 -17.92 -0.09
C LYS A 115 -0.44 -18.53 -0.10
N ASP A 116 0.12 -18.69 -1.29
CA ASP A 116 1.40 -19.37 -1.55
C ASP A 116 2.54 -18.37 -1.83
N GLY A 117 2.24 -17.07 -1.88
CA GLY A 117 3.22 -16.01 -2.04
C GLY A 117 3.61 -15.72 -3.49
N VAL A 118 2.83 -16.22 -4.44
CA VAL A 118 2.94 -15.92 -5.88
C VAL A 118 1.67 -15.24 -6.36
N ILE A 119 1.82 -14.11 -7.06
CA ILE A 119 0.68 -13.33 -7.55
C ILE A 119 0.59 -13.49 -9.06
N ALA A 120 -0.58 -13.94 -9.53
CA ALA A 120 -0.90 -14.01 -10.95
C ALA A 120 -1.61 -12.73 -11.44
N PRO A 121 -1.69 -12.48 -12.76
CA PRO A 121 -2.47 -11.36 -13.31
C PRO A 121 -3.95 -11.43 -12.89
N GLU A 122 -4.50 -12.64 -12.76
CA GLU A 122 -5.88 -12.90 -12.36
C GLU A 122 -6.17 -12.39 -10.95
N ASP A 123 -5.19 -12.50 -10.04
CA ASP A 123 -5.28 -11.98 -8.67
C ASP A 123 -5.38 -10.46 -8.65
N LEU A 124 -4.54 -9.78 -9.44
CA LEU A 124 -4.60 -8.33 -9.57
C LEU A 124 -5.95 -7.89 -10.13
N ARG A 125 -6.44 -8.55 -11.19
CA ARG A 125 -7.77 -8.28 -11.76
C ARG A 125 -8.90 -8.54 -10.76
N ALA A 126 -8.82 -9.64 -10.01
CA ALA A 126 -9.81 -9.97 -8.99
C ALA A 126 -9.82 -8.96 -7.84
N TYR A 127 -8.64 -8.50 -7.39
CA TYR A 127 -8.51 -7.46 -6.39
C TYR A 127 -9.16 -6.15 -6.86
N LEU A 128 -8.89 -5.73 -8.10
CA LEU A 128 -9.48 -4.52 -8.67
C LEU A 128 -11.02 -4.61 -8.72
N ARG A 129 -11.57 -5.73 -9.19
CA ARG A 129 -13.04 -5.92 -9.23
C ARG A 129 -13.67 -5.89 -7.84
N LYS A 130 -12.99 -6.45 -6.84
CA LYS A 130 -13.54 -6.60 -5.49
C LYS A 130 -13.43 -5.30 -4.66
N TYR A 131 -12.35 -4.54 -4.84
CA TYR A 131 -12.00 -3.44 -3.92
C TYR A 131 -11.81 -2.06 -4.57
N CYS A 132 -11.92 -1.94 -5.89
CA CYS A 132 -11.56 -0.73 -6.64
C CYS A 132 -12.64 -0.26 -7.62
N LYS A 133 -13.91 -0.41 -7.20
CA LYS A 133 -15.09 0.05 -7.93
C LYS A 133 -15.05 1.56 -8.16
#